data_AF-A0A316QM24-F1
#
_entry.id   AF-A0A316QM24-F1
#
_cell.length_a   1.000
_cell.length_b   1.000
_cell.length_c   1.000
_cell.angle_alpha   90.00
_cell.angle_beta   90.00
_cell.angle_gamma   90.00
#
_symmetry.space_group_name_H-M   'P 1'
#
loop_
_entity.id
_entity.type
_entity.pdbx_description
1 polymer ?
#
loop_
_entity_poly.entity_id
_entity_poly.type
_entity_poly.pdbx_seq_one_letter_code
_entity_poly.pdbx_strand_id
1 'polypeptide(L)' 'MNKSESPTLRELREQNKNTAAEVAEVLGVSVRAVSRYEQGTRRIGLEQIIKLMDFYHCTAEEIIWAQLNSCQ' A
#
# COMPACT_ATOMS: atom_id res chain seq x y z
N MET A 1 1.93 -18.16 7.65
CA MET A 1 0.65 -17.45 7.55
C MET A 1 -0.42 -18.38 6.99
N ASN A 2 -1.57 -18.50 7.66
CA ASN A 2 -2.77 -19.08 7.04
C ASN A 2 -3.20 -18.16 5.89
N LYS A 3 -3.52 -18.74 4.74
CA LYS A 3 -3.83 -18.11 3.44
C LYS A 3 -5.12 -17.25 3.43
N SER A 4 -5.62 -16.87 4.59
CA SER A 4 -6.90 -16.18 4.77
C SER A 4 -6.70 -14.68 4.50
N GLU A 5 -6.68 -14.32 3.22
CA GLU A 5 -6.83 -12.99 2.62
C GLU A 5 -5.89 -11.89 3.17
N SER A 6 -4.72 -11.74 2.55
CA SER A 6 -3.88 -10.54 2.74
C SER A 6 -4.72 -9.27 2.44
N PRO A 7 -4.56 -8.18 3.20
CA PRO A 7 -5.33 -6.95 2.96
C PRO A 7 -4.95 -6.32 1.62
N THR A 8 -5.82 -5.51 1.03
CA THR A 8 -5.48 -4.56 -0.06
C THR A 8 -4.59 -3.42 0.46
N LEU A 9 -4.01 -2.60 -0.43
CA LEU A 9 -3.25 -1.41 -0.05
C LEU A 9 -4.09 -0.42 0.76
N ARG A 10 -5.39 -0.34 0.43
CA ARG A 10 -6.34 0.51 1.15
C ARG A 10 -6.58 0.01 2.57
N GLU A 11 -6.86 -1.28 2.71
CA GLU A 11 -7.09 -1.89 4.02
C GLU A 11 -5.82 -1.81 4.89
N LEU A 12 -4.64 -2.02 4.30
CA LEU A 12 -3.37 -1.87 5.01
C LEU A 12 -3.20 -0.43 5.53
N ARG A 13 -3.52 0.59 4.72
CA ARG A 13 -3.50 1.99 5.17
C ARG A 13 -4.49 2.24 6.30
N GLU A 14 -5.72 1.74 6.19
CA GLU A 14 -6.79 1.94 7.16
C GLU A 14 -6.48 1.23 8.49
N GLN A 15 -5.88 0.03 8.46
CA GLN A 15 -5.38 -0.69 9.64
C GLN A 15 -4.29 0.09 10.39
N ASN A 16 -3.42 0.78 9.66
CA ASN A 16 -2.40 1.67 10.23
C ASN A 16 -2.96 3.05 10.63
N LYS A 17 -4.27 3.28 10.47
CA LYS A 17 -4.97 4.53 10.81
C LYS A 17 -4.44 5.76 10.07
N ASN A 18 -3.90 5.56 8.87
CA ASN A 18 -3.36 6.65 8.07
C ASN A 18 -4.36 7.20 7.05
N THR A 19 -4.24 8.49 6.78
CA THR A 19 -4.97 9.13 5.68
C THR A 19 -4.25 8.89 4.36
N ALA A 20 -4.98 8.94 3.23
CA ALA A 20 -4.35 8.85 1.91
C ALA A 20 -3.36 10.02 1.65
N ALA A 21 -3.52 11.14 2.35
CA ALA A 21 -2.61 12.28 2.28
C ALA A 21 -1.27 12.01 2.96
N GLU A 22 -1.28 11.42 4.16
CA GLU A 22 -0.06 11.00 4.87
C GLU A 22 0.74 9.99 4.04
N VAL A 23 0.07 9.00 3.46
CA VAL A 23 0.73 8.01 2.59
C VAL A 23 1.30 8.68 1.34
N ALA A 24 0.61 9.66 0.78
CA ALA A 24 1.07 10.39 -0.39
C ALA A 24 2.35 11.19 -0.09
N GLU A 25 2.43 11.81 1.09
CA GLU A 25 3.60 12.53 1.58
C GLU A 25 4.81 11.59 1.74
N VAL A 26 4.62 10.46 2.42
CA VAL A 26 5.65 9.42 2.59
C VAL A 26 6.18 8.95 1.23
N LEU A 27 5.27 8.67 0.29
CA LEU A 27 5.63 8.18 -1.03
C LEU A 27 6.24 9.26 -1.94
N GLY A 28 6.03 10.54 -1.64
CA GLY A 28 6.42 11.67 -2.50
C GLY A 28 5.57 11.75 -3.77
N VAL A 29 4.27 11.49 -3.66
CA VAL A 29 3.32 11.45 -4.78
C VAL A 29 2.05 12.24 -4.46
N SER A 30 1.17 12.43 -5.46
CA SER A 30 -0.15 13.01 -5.20
C SER A 30 -1.10 12.04 -4.49
N VAL A 31 -2.06 12.55 -3.71
CA VAL A 31 -3.15 11.74 -3.12
C VAL A 31 -3.93 10.95 -4.19
N ARG A 32 -4.09 11.53 -5.39
CA ARG A 32 -4.69 10.84 -6.54
C ARG A 32 -3.88 9.62 -7.00
N ALA A 33 -2.56 9.67 -6.90
CA ALA A 33 -1.71 8.52 -7.19
C ALA A 33 -1.94 7.40 -6.17
N VAL A 34 -2.03 7.73 -4.88
CA VAL A 34 -2.37 6.77 -3.81
C VAL A 34 -3.73 6.12 -4.09
N SER A 35 -4.76 6.91 -4.40
CA SER A 35 -6.07 6.39 -4.79
C SER A 35 -6.00 5.43 -5.99
N ARG A 36 -5.16 5.69 -6.99
CA ARG A 36 -4.98 4.79 -8.14
C ARG A 36 -4.25 3.49 -7.77
N TYR A 37 -3.33 3.55 -6.81
CA TYR A 37 -2.66 2.37 -6.25
C TYR A 37 -3.66 1.50 -5.49
N GLU A 38 -4.45 2.11 -4.61
CA GLU A 38 -5.47 1.43 -3.80
C GLU A 38 -6.61 0.83 -4.63
N GLN A 39 -6.89 1.39 -5.80
CA GLN A 39 -7.86 0.86 -6.78
C GLN A 39 -7.24 -0.12 -7.78
N GLY A 40 -5.94 -0.41 -7.69
CA GLY A 40 -5.24 -1.32 -8.62
C GLY A 40 -5.04 -0.80 -10.05
N THR A 41 -5.60 0.35 -10.40
CA THR A 41 -5.45 0.98 -11.73
C THR A 41 -4.01 1.41 -12.05
N ARG A 42 -3.14 1.49 -11.02
CA ARG A 42 -1.71 1.75 -11.17
C ARG A 42 -0.96 0.90 -10.14
N ARG A 43 0.18 0.33 -10.54
CA ARG A 43 1.08 -0.38 -9.61
C ARG A 43 2.14 0.55 -9.01
N ILE A 44 2.46 0.31 -7.75
CA ILE A 44 3.64 0.84 -7.06
C ILE A 44 4.88 0.04 -7.46
N GLY A 45 6.04 0.69 -7.47
CA GLY A 45 7.35 0.09 -7.75
C GLY A 45 8.16 -0.13 -6.47
N LEU A 46 9.41 -0.56 -6.64
CA LEU A 46 10.30 -0.94 -5.54
C LEU A 46 10.56 0.21 -4.54
N GLU A 47 10.75 1.43 -5.02
CA GLU A 47 10.97 2.59 -4.15
C GLU A 47 9.77 2.85 -3.22
N GLN A 48 8.54 2.73 -3.75
CA GLN A 48 7.34 2.86 -2.93
C GLN A 48 7.22 1.71 -1.94
N ILE A 49 7.55 0.48 -2.35
CA ILE A 49 7.53 -0.68 -1.46
C ILE A 49 8.44 -0.45 -0.26
N ILE A 50 9.69 -0.04 -0.50
CA ILE A 50 10.66 0.23 0.58
C ILE A 50 10.12 1.31 1.53
N LYS A 51 9.60 2.42 1.00
CA LYS A 51 9.02 3.49 1.82
C LYS A 51 7.84 3.02 2.67
N LEU A 52 6.97 2.16 2.13
CA LEU A 52 5.83 1.63 2.87
C LEU A 52 6.25 0.59 3.92
N MET A 53 7.30 -0.18 3.68
CA MET A 53 7.87 -1.09 4.69
C MET A 53 8.33 -0.31 5.91
N ASP A 54 9.08 0.77 5.70
CA ASP A 54 9.58 1.62 6.79
C ASP A 54 8.43 2.33 7.52
N PHE A 55 7.43 2.80 6.77
CA PHE A 55 6.31 3.56 7.32
C PHE A 55 5.30 2.71 8.10
N TYR A 56 4.97 1.52 7.61
CA TYR A 56 4.01 0.61 8.25
C TYR A 56 4.67 -0.45 9.14
N HIS A 57 6.00 -0.44 9.25
CA HIS A 57 6.77 -1.43 10.01
C HIS A 57 6.46 -2.88 9.61
N CYS A 58 6.40 -3.13 8.30
CA CYS A 58 6.04 -4.43 7.73
C CYS A 58 7.06 -4.90 6.68
N THR A 59 6.88 -6.12 6.20
CA THR A 59 7.77 -6.77 5.23
C THR A 59 7.42 -6.38 3.79
N ALA A 60 8.40 -6.51 2.88
CA ALA A 60 8.16 -6.34 1.44
C ALA A 60 7.06 -7.29 0.94
N GLU A 61 7.01 -8.51 1.45
CA GLU A 61 6.03 -9.53 1.07
C GLU A 61 4.60 -9.07 1.39
N GLU A 62 4.37 -8.49 2.57
CA GLU A 62 3.04 -7.95 2.96
C GLU A 62 2.58 -6.84 2.00
N ILE A 63 3.47 -5.90 1.63
CA ILE A 63 3.15 -4.84 0.66
C ILE A 63 2.87 -5.42 -0.74
N ILE A 64 3.66 -6.41 -1.17
CA ILE A 64 3.50 -7.04 -2.49
C ILE A 64 2.15 -7.75 -2.59
N TRP A 65 1.77 -8.53 -1.57
CA TRP A 65 0.45 -9.15 -1.53
C TRP A 65 -0.67 -8.10 -1.50
N ALA A 66 -0.49 -7.02 -0.75
CA ALA A 66 -1.49 -5.95 -0.70
C ALA A 66 -1.69 -5.25 -2.04
N GLN A 67 -0.61 -5.03 -2.79
CA GLN A 67 -0.70 -4.55 -4.17
C GLN A 67 -1.44 -5.53 -5.06
N LEU A 68 -1.10 -6.83 -5.01
CA LEU A 68 -1.73 -7.84 -5.86
C LEU A 68 -3.24 -7.92 -5.60
N ASN A 69 -3.67 -7.81 -4.35
CA ASN A 69 -5.09 -7.86 -3.98
C ASN A 69 -5.83 -6.55 -4.32
N SER A 70 -5.14 -5.43 -4.44
CA SER A 70 -5.74 -4.17 -4.92
C SER A 70 -6.05 -4.20 -6.42
N CYS A 71 -5.42 -5.09 -7.18
CA CYS A 71 -5.55 -5.19 -8.65
C CYS A 71 -6.58 -6.22 -9.13
N GLN A 72 -7.23 -6.94 -8.21
CA GLN A 72 -8.20 -8.00 -8.52
C GLN A 72 -9.62 -7.46 -8.70
#